data_AF-A0A8D8PSK3-F1
#
_entry.id   AF-A0A8D8PSK3-F1
#
_cell.length_a   1.000
_cell.length_b   1.000
_cell.length_c   1.000
_cell.angle_alpha   90.00
_cell.angle_beta   90.00
_cell.angle_gamma   90.00
#
_symmetry.space_group_name_H-M   'P 1'
#
loop_
_entity.id
_entity.type
_entity.pdbx_description
1 polymer ?
#
loop_
_entity_poly.entity_id
_entity_poly.type
_entity_poly.pdbx_seq_one_letter_code
_entity_poly.pdbx_strand_id
1 'polypeptide(L)'
;KMKPGSWLVNTARGAIINKEDVAEALSSGQLRGYGGDVWFPQPAPKDHPLRTASYKNWGGSAGNATVSHMSGTSLDAQARYAAGTKAILESYFSGRNDYRPEDLIVHEGDYATKAYGQRKEARQSK
;
A
#
# COMPACT_ATOMS: atom_id res chain seq x y z
N LYS A 1 4.31 4.10 -19.25
CA LYS A 1 3.88 5.52 -19.19
C LYS A 1 2.36 5.57 -19.33
N MET A 2 1.68 6.51 -18.69
CA MET A 2 0.21 6.59 -18.70
C MET A 2 -0.31 7.43 -19.87
N LYS A 3 -1.56 7.17 -20.29
CA LYS A 3 -2.25 7.99 -21.30
C LYS A 3 -2.61 9.37 -20.72
N PRO A 4 -2.58 10.46 -21.51
CA PRO A 4 -3.10 11.76 -21.07
C PRO A 4 -4.56 11.67 -20.60
N GLY A 5 -4.89 12.32 -19.48
CA GLY A 5 -6.24 12.33 -18.91
C GLY A 5 -6.70 11.00 -18.31
N SER A 6 -5.78 10.09 -18.00
CA SER A 6 -6.09 8.81 -17.34
C SER A 6 -6.32 8.96 -15.83
N TRP A 7 -6.84 7.91 -15.20
CA TRP A 7 -7.01 7.83 -13.74
C TRP A 7 -5.99 6.85 -13.16
N LEU A 8 -5.39 7.23 -12.03
CA LEU A 8 -4.47 6.41 -11.26
C LEU A 8 -5.08 6.11 -9.89
N VAL A 9 -5.15 4.84 -9.51
CA VAL A 9 -5.63 4.43 -8.18
C VAL A 9 -4.52 3.68 -7.46
N ASN A 10 -4.26 4.02 -6.20
CA ASN A 10 -3.24 3.38 -5.38
C ASN A 10 -3.79 3.06 -3.98
N THR A 11 -4.08 1.79 -3.74
CA THR A 11 -4.39 1.24 -2.40
C THR A 11 -3.28 0.29 -1.92
N ALA A 12 -2.11 0.36 -2.56
CA ALA A 12 -0.96 -0.49 -2.24
C ALA A 12 -0.12 0.14 -1.14
N ARG A 13 0.80 1.05 -1.48
CA ARG A 13 1.61 1.83 -0.51
C ARG A 13 1.90 3.23 -1.06
N GLY A 14 1.93 4.23 -0.18
CA GLY A 14 2.18 5.62 -0.57
C GLY A 14 3.55 5.81 -1.22
N ALA A 15 4.58 5.12 -0.72
CA ALA A 15 5.95 5.23 -1.22
C ALA A 15 6.20 4.59 -2.61
N ILE A 16 5.20 3.94 -3.22
CA ILE A 16 5.31 3.40 -4.60
C ILE A 16 5.28 4.54 -5.62
N ILE A 17 4.64 5.66 -5.28
CA ILE A 17 4.55 6.84 -6.14
C ILE A 17 5.50 7.95 -5.63
N ASN A 18 5.84 8.87 -6.52
CA ASN A 18 6.35 10.19 -6.13
C ASN A 18 5.15 11.14 -5.97
N LYS A 19 4.92 11.63 -4.76
CA LYS A 19 3.74 12.44 -4.41
C LYS A 19 3.74 13.82 -5.08
N GLU A 20 4.92 14.42 -5.28
CA GLU A 20 5.08 15.67 -6.02
C GLU A 20 4.74 15.47 -7.51
N ASP A 21 5.26 14.40 -8.12
CA ASP A 21 4.98 14.09 -9.54
C ASP A 21 3.50 13.78 -9.79
N VAL A 22 2.81 13.11 -8.86
CA VAL A 22 1.38 12.83 -8.98
C VAL A 22 0.56 14.12 -8.83
N ALA A 23 0.92 14.99 -7.89
CA ALA A 23 0.26 16.29 -7.73
C ALA A 23 0.42 17.14 -9.00
N GLU A 24 1.63 17.15 -9.58
CA GLU A 24 1.89 17.87 -10.83
C GLU A 24 1.20 17.22 -12.04
N ALA A 25 1.08 15.90 -12.07
CA ALA A 25 0.35 15.21 -13.13
C ALA A 25 -1.15 15.56 -13.10
N LEU A 26 -1.74 15.78 -11.93
CA LEU A 26 -3.11 16.28 -11.78
C LEU A 26 -3.25 17.74 -12.21
N SER A 27 -2.35 18.61 -11.72
CA SER A 27 -2.36 20.05 -12.03
C SER A 27 -2.15 20.30 -13.53
N SER A 28 -1.25 19.56 -14.18
CA SER A 28 -1.00 19.66 -15.62
C SER A 28 -2.09 19.01 -16.47
N GLY A 29 -2.90 18.12 -15.88
CA GLY A 29 -3.94 17.34 -16.55
C GLY A 29 -3.44 16.09 -17.27
N GLN A 30 -2.18 15.69 -17.06
CA GLN A 30 -1.66 14.39 -17.46
C GLN A 30 -2.48 13.25 -16.81
N LEU A 31 -2.89 13.42 -15.55
CA LEU A 31 -3.90 12.62 -14.88
C LEU A 31 -5.19 13.43 -14.76
N ARG A 32 -6.33 12.78 -15.03
CA ARG A 32 -7.66 13.31 -14.72
C ARG A 32 -8.08 12.99 -13.30
N GLY A 33 -7.49 11.97 -12.67
CA GLY A 33 -7.74 11.69 -11.26
C GLY A 33 -6.71 10.79 -10.58
N TYR A 34 -6.56 11.00 -9.28
CA TYR A 34 -5.83 10.15 -8.35
C TYR A 34 -6.72 9.80 -7.15
N GLY A 35 -6.68 8.55 -6.70
CA GLY A 35 -7.42 8.11 -5.53
C GLY A 35 -6.74 6.94 -4.83
N GLY A 36 -7.07 6.76 -3.56
CA GLY A 36 -6.43 5.76 -2.73
C GLY A 36 -6.45 6.10 -1.26
N ASP A 37 -6.03 5.17 -0.42
CA ASP A 37 -6.04 5.32 1.02
C ASP A 37 -4.63 5.31 1.64
N VAL A 38 -3.58 5.14 0.85
CA VAL A 38 -2.21 4.95 1.35
C VAL A 38 -1.37 6.22 1.23
N TRP A 39 -0.54 6.46 2.25
CA TRP A 39 0.29 7.65 2.38
C TRP A 39 1.71 7.28 2.78
N PHE A 40 2.66 8.20 2.61
CA PHE A 40 3.99 8.07 3.21
C PHE A 40 4.53 9.44 3.64
N PRO A 41 4.91 9.63 4.93
CA PRO A 41 4.73 8.70 6.06
C PRO A 41 3.25 8.58 6.49
N GLN A 42 2.97 7.74 7.48
CA GLN A 42 1.69 7.68 8.17
C GLN A 42 1.88 7.93 9.68
N PRO A 43 1.13 8.87 10.31
CA PRO A 43 0.06 9.68 9.73
C PRO A 43 0.53 10.65 8.64
N ALA A 44 -0.31 10.86 7.62
CA ALA A 44 0.02 11.78 6.54
C ALA A 44 0.12 13.22 7.09
N PRO A 45 1.22 13.94 6.84
CA PRO A 45 1.37 15.34 7.25
C PRO A 45 0.19 16.20 6.77
N LYS A 46 -0.17 17.25 7.52
CA LYS A 46 -1.31 18.12 7.19
C LYS A 46 -1.12 18.85 5.86
N ASP A 47 0.12 19.12 5.49
CA ASP A 47 0.59 19.78 4.28
C ASP A 47 0.96 18.79 3.16
N HIS A 48 0.64 17.49 3.32
CA HIS A 48 0.92 16.51 2.28
C HIS A 48 0.21 16.88 0.96
N PRO A 49 0.92 16.98 -0.19
CA PRO A 49 0.40 17.61 -1.41
C PRO A 49 -0.86 16.93 -1.96
N LEU A 50 -0.95 15.60 -1.81
CA LEU A 50 -2.11 14.83 -2.28
C LEU A 50 -3.39 15.03 -1.46
N ARG A 51 -3.37 15.78 -0.35
CA ARG A 51 -4.59 16.14 0.38
C ARG A 51 -5.49 17.10 -0.40
N THR A 52 -4.90 17.96 -1.22
CA THR A 52 -5.61 19.05 -1.90
C THR A 52 -5.32 19.13 -3.41
N ALA A 53 -4.34 18.38 -3.92
CA ALA A 53 -4.06 18.31 -5.35
C ALA A 53 -5.31 17.97 -6.16
N SER A 54 -5.53 18.64 -7.27
CA SER A 54 -6.76 18.53 -8.06
C SER A 54 -6.51 18.69 -9.56
N TYR A 55 -7.47 18.23 -10.36
CA TYR A 55 -7.43 18.34 -11.81
C TYR A 55 -7.75 19.75 -12.28
N LYS A 56 -6.90 20.32 -13.15
CA LYS A 56 -6.98 21.73 -13.57
C LYS A 56 -8.31 22.20 -14.16
N ASN A 57 -8.98 21.39 -14.97
CA ASN A 57 -10.07 21.87 -15.83
C ASN A 57 -11.46 21.87 -15.15
N TRP A 58 -11.55 21.49 -13.86
CA TRP A 58 -12.81 21.45 -13.10
C TRP A 58 -12.78 22.37 -11.88
N GLY A 59 -12.41 23.64 -12.11
CA GLY A 59 -12.33 24.66 -11.05
C GLY A 59 -11.36 24.30 -9.92
N GLY A 60 -10.42 23.37 -10.14
CA GLY A 60 -9.47 22.91 -9.13
C GLY A 60 -10.10 22.15 -7.96
N SER A 61 -11.28 21.53 -8.11
CA SER A 61 -11.97 20.81 -7.01
C SER A 61 -12.32 19.36 -7.30
N ALA A 62 -11.95 18.81 -8.47
CA ALA A 62 -12.23 17.43 -8.84
C ALA A 62 -10.95 16.62 -9.09
N GLY A 63 -11.08 15.30 -9.26
CA GLY A 63 -9.97 14.41 -9.59
C GLY A 63 -9.14 13.94 -8.40
N ASN A 64 -9.60 14.19 -7.16
CA ASN A 64 -8.98 13.68 -5.95
C ASN A 64 -9.98 12.81 -5.18
N ALA A 65 -9.64 11.53 -5.01
CA ALA A 65 -10.41 10.57 -4.22
C ALA A 65 -9.52 9.92 -3.15
N THR A 66 -8.67 10.73 -2.50
CA THR A 66 -7.83 10.27 -1.41
C THR A 66 -8.61 10.21 -0.10
N VAL A 67 -8.37 9.17 0.69
CA VAL A 67 -8.94 8.99 2.02
C VAL A 67 -7.84 8.56 3.01
N SER A 68 -8.12 8.61 4.31
CA SER A 68 -7.21 8.03 5.32
C SER A 68 -7.01 6.53 5.08
N HIS A 69 -5.87 5.96 5.51
CA HIS A 69 -5.60 4.52 5.35
C HIS A 69 -6.61 3.69 6.13
N MET A 70 -7.62 3.20 5.41
CA MET A 70 -8.81 2.61 6.04
C MET A 70 -9.37 1.40 5.30
N SER A 71 -9.03 1.18 4.03
CA SER A 71 -9.64 0.10 3.22
C SER A 71 -9.39 -1.28 3.84
N GLY A 72 -8.18 -1.53 4.35
CA GLY A 72 -7.79 -2.77 5.03
C GLY A 72 -8.25 -2.90 6.48
N THR A 73 -8.90 -1.87 7.05
CA THR A 73 -9.41 -1.87 8.44
C THR A 73 -10.90 -1.59 8.53
N SER A 74 -11.66 -2.00 7.50
CA SER A 74 -13.11 -2.14 7.62
C SER A 74 -13.48 -3.14 8.72
N LEU A 75 -14.65 -3.01 9.33
CA LEU A 75 -15.08 -3.88 10.44
C LEU A 75 -14.96 -5.38 10.10
N ASP A 76 -15.32 -5.76 8.87
CA ASP A 76 -15.19 -7.14 8.39
C ASP A 76 -13.72 -7.59 8.30
N ALA A 77 -12.83 -6.70 7.85
CA ALA A 77 -11.40 -7.00 7.79
C ALA A 77 -10.79 -7.09 9.20
N GLN A 78 -11.21 -6.23 10.13
CA GLN A 78 -10.74 -6.26 11.53
C GLN A 78 -10.96 -7.61 12.19
N ALA A 79 -12.15 -8.19 12.03
CA ALA A 79 -12.45 -9.51 12.58
C ALA A 79 -11.48 -10.59 12.06
N ARG A 80 -11.20 -10.58 10.75
CA ARG A 80 -10.33 -11.59 10.12
C ARG A 80 -8.87 -11.44 10.50
N TYR A 81 -8.30 -10.23 10.40
CA TYR A 81 -6.89 -10.06 10.72
C TYR A 81 -6.63 -10.19 12.24
N ALA A 82 -7.61 -9.86 13.10
CA ALA A 82 -7.48 -10.08 14.54
C ALA A 82 -7.37 -11.58 14.87
N ALA A 83 -8.22 -12.41 14.26
CA ALA A 83 -8.13 -13.86 14.37
C ALA A 83 -6.82 -14.41 13.78
N GLY A 84 -6.37 -13.87 12.65
CA GLY A 84 -5.09 -14.24 12.03
C GLY A 84 -3.88 -13.93 12.93
N THR A 85 -3.81 -12.72 13.50
CA THR A 85 -2.75 -12.35 14.46
C THR A 85 -2.74 -13.28 15.67
N LYS A 86 -3.92 -13.62 16.21
CA LYS A 86 -4.03 -14.58 17.31
C LYS A 86 -3.43 -15.94 16.93
N ALA A 87 -3.77 -16.48 15.75
CA ALA A 87 -3.24 -17.75 15.30
C ALA A 87 -1.70 -17.74 15.17
N ILE A 88 -1.11 -16.66 14.64
CA ILE A 88 0.34 -16.49 14.55
C ILE A 88 0.99 -16.49 15.94
N LEU A 89 0.39 -15.79 16.90
CA LEU A 89 0.88 -15.76 18.28
C LEU A 89 0.76 -17.13 18.95
N GLU A 90 -0.31 -17.88 18.71
CA GLU A 90 -0.47 -19.25 19.21
C GLU A 90 0.59 -20.21 18.64
N SER A 91 0.95 -20.07 17.35
CA SER A 91 2.06 -20.82 16.74
C SER A 91 3.40 -20.52 17.41
N TYR A 92 3.67 -19.23 17.69
CA TYR A 92 4.90 -18.81 18.38
C TYR A 92 4.94 -19.28 19.84
N PHE A 93 3.93 -18.95 20.64
CA PHE A 93 3.91 -19.23 22.08
C PHE A 93 3.75 -20.71 22.44
N SER A 94 3.19 -21.52 21.56
CA SER A 94 3.15 -22.97 21.75
C SER A 94 4.52 -23.66 21.52
N GLY A 95 5.50 -22.94 20.95
CA GLY A 95 6.79 -23.48 20.55
C GLY A 95 6.75 -24.35 19.29
N ARG A 96 5.56 -24.56 18.68
CA ARG A 96 5.42 -25.36 17.46
C ARG A 96 5.97 -24.67 16.23
N ASN A 97 5.96 -23.33 16.19
CA ASN A 97 6.37 -22.53 15.03
C ASN A 97 5.67 -22.97 13.73
N ASP A 98 4.43 -23.44 13.84
CA ASP A 98 3.62 -23.99 12.76
C ASP A 98 2.90 -22.89 11.96
N TYR A 99 3.65 -21.86 11.56
CA TYR A 99 3.13 -20.75 10.76
C TYR A 99 2.61 -21.24 9.40
N ARG A 100 1.58 -20.58 8.88
CA ARG A 100 1.20 -20.77 7.48
C ARG A 100 2.31 -20.19 6.59
N PRO A 101 2.82 -20.92 5.58
CA PRO A 101 3.91 -20.42 4.74
C PRO A 101 3.63 -19.06 4.09
N GLU A 102 2.38 -18.79 3.72
CA GLU A 102 1.95 -17.53 3.10
C GLU A 102 1.91 -16.33 4.06
N ASP A 103 1.90 -16.56 5.37
CA ASP A 103 1.94 -15.48 6.38
C ASP A 103 3.37 -15.00 6.65
N LEU A 104 4.39 -15.76 6.22
CA LEU A 104 5.80 -15.45 6.42
C LEU A 104 6.33 -14.51 5.33
N ILE A 105 6.85 -13.35 5.74
CA ILE A 105 7.55 -12.40 4.85
C ILE A 105 9.06 -12.66 4.88
N VAL A 106 9.62 -12.73 6.09
CA VAL A 106 10.98 -13.17 6.37
C VAL A 106 10.92 -14.19 7.49
N HIS A 107 11.80 -15.18 7.44
CA HIS A 107 11.90 -16.22 8.46
C HIS A 107 13.33 -16.77 8.48
N GLU A 108 13.87 -17.05 9.66
CA GLU A 108 15.21 -17.62 9.84
C GLU A 108 16.35 -16.90 9.09
N GLY A 109 16.24 -15.56 8.98
CA GLY A 109 17.26 -14.73 8.33
C GLY A 109 17.08 -14.55 6.82
N ASP A 110 16.12 -15.24 6.20
CA ASP A 110 15.86 -15.17 4.76
C ASP A 110 14.44 -14.70 4.42
N TYR A 111 14.22 -14.35 3.15
CA TYR A 111 12.88 -14.04 2.64
C TYR A 111 12.08 -15.32 2.43
N ALA A 112 10.89 -15.37 3.01
CA ALA A 112 9.94 -16.48 2.86
C ALA A 112 8.90 -16.23 1.75
N THR A 113 8.93 -15.06 1.12
CA THR A 113 7.96 -14.65 0.08
C THR A 113 8.63 -14.27 -1.24
N LYS A 114 7.96 -14.63 -2.35
CA LYS A 114 8.34 -14.22 -3.71
C LYS A 114 7.74 -12.86 -4.11
N ALA A 115 6.84 -12.29 -3.30
CA ALA A 115 6.12 -11.07 -3.65
C ALA A 115 6.96 -9.78 -3.51
N TYR A 116 8.07 -9.83 -2.76
CA TYR A 116 8.89 -8.67 -2.42
C TYR A 116 10.17 -8.61 -3.27
N GLY A 117 9.96 -8.57 -4.58
CA GLY A 117 11.02 -8.46 -5.59
C GLY A 117 11.58 -9.80 -6.06
N GLN A 118 12.17 -9.81 -7.25
CA GLN A 118 12.84 -10.99 -7.80
C GLN A 118 14.12 -11.28 -7.00
N ARG A 119 14.25 -12.53 -6.53
CA ARG A 119 15.38 -12.99 -5.73
C ARG A 119 15.97 -14.23 -6.37
N LYS A 120 17.30 -14.37 -6.29
CA LYS A 120 17.95 -15.64 -6.62
C LYS A 120 17.52 -16.66 -5.57
N GLU A 121 17.16 -17.87 -6.00
CA GLU A 121 16.91 -18.96 -5.05
C GLU A 121 18.13 -19.13 -4.16
N ALA A 122 17.91 -19.22 -2.85
CA ALA A 122 18.97 -19.61 -1.94
C ALA A 122 19.51 -20.96 -2.45
N ARG A 123 20.82 -21.04 -2.71
CA ARG A 123 21.48 -22.33 -2.97
C ARG A 123 21.08 -23.25 -1.83
N GLN A 124 20.27 -24.27 -2.09
CA GLN A 124 20.04 -25.33 -1.13
C GLN A 124 21.43 -25.85 -0.74
N SER A 125 21.81 -25.64 0.52
CA SER A 125 23.00 -26.28 1.09
C SER A 125 22.79 -27.77 0.95
N LYS A 126 23.69 -28.42 0.20
CA LYS A 126 23.80 -29.88 0.14
C LYS A 126 23.99 -30.46 1.54
#